data_AF-A0A0W0S798-F1
#
_entry.id   AF-A0A0W0S798-F1
#
_cell.length_a   1.000
_cell.length_b   1.000
_cell.length_c   1.000
_cell.angle_alpha   90.00
_cell.angle_beta   90.00
_cell.angle_gamma   90.00
#
_symmetry.space_group_name_H-M   'P 1'
#
loop_
_entity.id
_entity.type
_entity.pdbx_description
1 polymer ?
#
loop_
_entity_poly.entity_id
_entity_poly.type
_entity_poly.pdbx_seq_one_letter_code
_entity_poly.pdbx_strand_id
1 'polypeptide(L)'
;MPKKNPFKIAKEFVEQVIAILANETVEGREKIVAIAQRAEKEYERPVKSWLTGWVYQFTRTRGDKVGQSINVMENFPDAYTRLLEFKLMISEGEWNVDSSYNYFLFRQIADAVYLANSDFQRVEEHLIPTFLMALKNEVMVEINSYLAQRKLSLEDKKNRELECQAAHESARQLAENVMVFNDLETAKNYQSKQQNKIIFSLSFKNQQWHLSWVDVTGQVYPLTQGQELAQKLSTLEEKDIEKLNSVHLKQIKRECIKAREEYVAKVQVHVDPELSNEDLIRNGITSAFVLRHQETGPSLWWINSMGIPNPIGFTDHHAMSSWLSKHQGSFTEADVLQLKAYLLQLNTKQSIATSKLDKMNVLLSKVLQNKDKQEQLSVDGLDKEADKGRASQNKINLKKFAFLEENMKDRIKKIVSQDPSTKEKVVSELKQECVEEITPEKKSNKLGQDRYSALSGLPTFWQQRKSAMEESLANEVINEKQPVSHP
;
A
#
# COMPACT_ATOMS: atom_id res chain seq x y z
N MET A 1 35.62 -40.15 11.77
CA MET A 1 34.28 -40.01 12.38
C MET A 1 34.25 -38.72 13.20
N PRO A 2 33.35 -37.77 12.94
CA PRO A 2 33.26 -36.56 13.75
C PRO A 2 32.76 -36.95 15.14
N LYS A 3 33.59 -36.73 16.16
CA LYS A 3 33.21 -36.91 17.57
C LYS A 3 32.05 -35.93 17.85
N LYS A 4 30.86 -36.45 18.15
CA LYS A 4 29.72 -35.63 18.61
C LYS A 4 30.18 -34.82 19.83
N ASN A 5 30.09 -33.49 19.75
CA ASN A 5 30.40 -32.59 20.86
C ASN A 5 29.52 -32.95 22.06
N PRO A 6 30.10 -33.36 23.21
CA PRO A 6 29.31 -33.75 24.38
C PRO A 6 28.84 -32.55 25.24
N PHE A 7 29.25 -31.32 24.90
CA PHE A 7 28.83 -30.10 25.57
C PHE A 7 27.81 -29.35 24.74
N LYS A 8 26.53 -29.40 25.14
CA LYS A 8 25.49 -28.51 24.62
C LYS A 8 25.45 -27.26 25.49
N ILE A 9 25.84 -26.12 24.92
CA ILE A 9 25.78 -24.83 25.61
C ILE A 9 24.32 -24.36 25.66
N ALA A 10 23.91 -23.81 26.80
CA ALA A 10 22.59 -23.23 26.96
C ALA A 10 22.40 -22.07 25.95
N LYS A 11 21.27 -22.03 25.25
CA LYS A 11 21.01 -21.02 24.22
C LYS A 11 21.03 -19.61 24.83
N GLU A 12 20.51 -19.51 26.04
CA GLU A 12 20.47 -18.30 26.86
C GLU A 12 21.88 -17.76 27.12
N PHE A 13 22.87 -18.63 27.31
CA PHE A 13 24.27 -18.19 27.49
C PHE A 13 24.82 -17.55 26.22
N VAL A 14 24.52 -18.13 25.06
CA VAL A 14 24.92 -17.59 23.75
C VAL A 14 24.24 -16.24 23.50
N GLU A 15 22.94 -16.13 23.81
CA GLU A 15 22.18 -14.88 23.72
C GLU A 15 22.79 -13.78 24.59
N GLN A 16 23.23 -14.09 25.82
CA GLN A 16 23.92 -13.13 26.69
C GLN A 16 25.27 -12.69 26.12
N VAL A 17 26.03 -13.59 25.49
CA VAL A 17 27.26 -13.22 24.77
C VAL A 17 26.95 -12.25 23.64
N ILE A 18 25.95 -12.56 22.81
CA ILE A 18 25.54 -11.67 21.71
C ILE A 18 25.03 -10.34 22.26
N ALA A 19 24.29 -10.33 23.37
CA ALA A 19 23.82 -9.11 24.00
C ALA A 19 24.97 -8.21 24.45
N ILE A 20 26.06 -8.78 25.00
CA ILE A 20 27.28 -8.01 25.34
C ILE A 20 27.92 -7.43 24.08
N LEU A 21 28.04 -8.23 23.01
CA LEU A 21 28.70 -7.82 21.76
C LEU A 21 27.88 -6.80 20.96
N ALA A 22 26.56 -6.92 20.98
CA ALA A 22 25.63 -6.12 20.18
C ALA A 22 25.02 -4.94 20.95
N ASN A 23 25.45 -4.67 22.18
CA ASN A 23 24.90 -3.56 22.96
C ASN A 23 25.35 -2.21 22.40
N GLU A 24 24.43 -1.47 21.78
CA GLU A 24 24.67 -0.16 21.13
C GLU A 24 24.79 1.02 22.13
N THR A 25 24.57 0.80 23.42
CA THR A 25 24.79 1.85 24.42
C THR A 25 26.28 2.16 24.59
N VAL A 26 26.59 3.37 25.10
CA VAL A 26 27.96 3.78 25.43
C VAL A 26 28.59 2.81 26.43
N GLU A 27 27.86 2.47 27.50
CA GLU A 27 28.29 1.49 28.51
C GLU A 27 28.58 0.11 27.92
N GLY A 28 27.72 -0.36 27.01
CA GLY A 28 27.90 -1.63 26.32
C GLY A 28 29.17 -1.67 25.48
N ARG A 29 29.47 -0.54 24.82
CA ARG A 29 30.69 -0.37 24.02
C ARG A 29 31.95 -0.35 24.88
N GLU A 30 31.96 0.46 25.93
CA GLU A 30 33.06 0.50 26.89
C GLU A 30 33.32 -0.88 27.50
N LYS A 31 32.24 -1.62 27.80
CA LYS A 31 32.33 -2.99 28.33
C LYS A 31 33.03 -3.95 27.37
N ILE A 32 32.67 -3.98 26.08
CA ILE A 32 33.31 -4.88 25.12
C ILE A 32 34.75 -4.45 24.81
N VAL A 33 35.02 -3.15 24.71
CA VAL A 33 36.38 -2.61 24.55
C VAL A 33 37.26 -3.01 25.74
N ALA A 34 36.76 -2.86 26.97
CA ALA A 34 37.50 -3.25 28.18
C ALA A 34 37.72 -4.77 28.27
N ILE A 35 36.79 -5.59 27.77
CA ILE A 35 36.98 -7.05 27.65
C ILE A 35 38.09 -7.36 26.64
N ALA A 36 38.06 -6.72 25.48
CA ALA A 36 39.04 -6.93 24.41
C ALA A 36 40.46 -6.47 24.80
N GLN A 37 40.58 -5.33 25.49
CA GLN A 37 41.85 -4.82 26.03
C GLN A 37 42.42 -5.72 27.15
N ARG A 38 41.56 -6.30 28.00
CA ARG A 38 42.01 -7.28 29.00
C ARG A 38 42.59 -8.53 28.35
N ALA A 39 41.93 -9.05 27.31
CA ALA A 39 42.42 -10.18 26.54
C ALA A 39 43.74 -9.87 25.82
N GLU A 40 43.89 -8.65 25.29
CA GLU A 40 45.13 -8.17 24.66
C GLU A 40 46.28 -8.12 25.68
N LYS A 41 46.03 -7.55 26.86
CA LYS A 41 47.02 -7.48 27.94
C LYS A 41 47.49 -8.86 28.39
N GLU A 42 46.60 -9.85 28.46
CA GLU A 42 46.96 -11.24 28.78
C GLU A 42 47.79 -11.89 27.65
N TYR A 43 47.40 -11.66 26.40
CA TYR A 43 48.10 -12.16 25.21
C TYR A 43 49.54 -11.62 25.09
N GLU A 44 49.74 -10.33 25.39
CA GLU A 44 51.03 -9.64 25.30
C GLU A 44 51.93 -9.81 26.54
N ARG A 45 51.40 -10.32 27.66
CA ARG A 45 52.15 -10.47 28.91
C ARG A 45 53.50 -11.20 28.74
N PRO A 46 53.63 -12.28 27.94
CA PRO A 46 54.90 -12.97 27.72
C PRO A 46 55.92 -12.15 26.91
N VAL A 47 55.44 -11.22 26.06
CA VAL A 47 56.27 -10.31 25.24
C VAL A 47 56.86 -9.21 26.12
N LYS A 48 56.10 -8.71 27.10
CA LYS A 48 56.51 -7.64 28.03
C LYS A 48 57.44 -8.14 29.16
N SER A 49 57.74 -9.44 29.21
CA SER A 49 58.64 -10.05 30.18
C SER A 49 60.10 -9.90 29.74
N TRP A 50 60.96 -9.43 30.65
CA TRP A 50 62.38 -9.22 30.39
C TRP A 50 63.16 -10.50 30.03
N LEU A 51 62.69 -11.68 30.49
CA LEU A 51 63.34 -12.98 30.24
C LEU A 51 62.86 -13.66 28.96
N THR A 52 61.57 -13.54 28.63
CA THR A 52 60.93 -14.31 27.55
C THR A 52 60.56 -13.45 26.34
N GLY A 53 60.64 -12.12 26.47
CA GLY A 53 60.15 -11.18 25.47
C GLY A 53 60.74 -11.39 24.08
N TRP A 54 62.04 -11.71 24.00
CA TRP A 54 62.73 -11.91 22.72
C TRP A 54 62.19 -13.11 21.92
N VAL A 55 61.81 -14.22 22.57
CA VAL A 55 61.22 -15.39 21.89
C VAL A 55 59.77 -15.12 21.47
N TYR A 56 59.02 -14.40 22.31
CA TYR A 56 57.61 -14.11 22.06
C TYR A 56 57.41 -12.99 21.04
N GLN A 57 58.38 -12.08 20.86
CA GLN A 57 58.31 -11.03 19.84
C GLN A 57 58.25 -11.59 18.41
N PHE A 58 58.88 -12.74 18.14
CA PHE A 58 58.84 -13.40 16.83
C PHE A 58 57.62 -14.31 16.62
N THR A 59 56.98 -14.76 17.71
CA THR A 59 55.82 -15.68 17.64
C THR A 59 54.47 -14.96 17.80
N ARG A 60 54.48 -13.69 18.20
CA ARG A 60 53.29 -12.84 18.42
C ARG A 60 53.18 -11.74 17.38
N THR A 61 52.64 -12.06 16.21
CA THR A 61 52.55 -11.13 15.06
C THR A 61 51.22 -10.38 14.95
N ARG A 62 50.29 -10.56 15.90
CA ARG A 62 48.90 -10.11 15.77
C ARG A 62 48.50 -8.91 16.63
N GLY A 63 49.40 -8.40 17.48
CA GLY A 63 49.11 -7.28 18.41
C GLY A 63 48.53 -6.06 17.68
N ASP A 64 49.20 -5.57 16.65
CA ASP A 64 48.77 -4.38 15.91
C ASP A 64 47.38 -4.53 15.27
N LYS A 65 47.07 -5.71 14.73
CA LYS A 65 45.74 -5.99 14.14
C LYS A 65 44.65 -6.03 15.21
N VAL A 66 44.95 -6.62 16.36
CA VAL A 66 44.02 -6.64 17.50
C VAL A 66 43.75 -5.22 17.99
N GLY A 67 44.78 -4.40 18.15
CA GLY A 67 44.64 -2.99 18.52
C GLY A 67 43.79 -2.20 17.51
N GLN A 68 43.98 -2.43 16.20
CA GLN A 68 43.14 -1.83 15.16
C GLN A 68 41.67 -2.25 15.28
N SER A 69 41.38 -3.54 15.45
CA SER A 69 40.01 -4.05 15.65
C SER A 69 39.36 -3.47 16.91
N ILE A 70 40.12 -3.33 18.01
CA ILE A 70 39.63 -2.68 19.24
C ILE A 70 39.26 -1.22 18.98
N ASN A 71 40.11 -0.49 18.25
CA ASN A 71 39.85 0.91 17.89
C ASN A 71 38.61 1.06 16.99
N VAL A 72 38.38 0.13 16.05
CA VAL A 72 37.15 0.07 15.25
C VAL A 72 35.93 -0.17 16.16
N MET A 73 36.02 -1.10 17.12
CA MET A 73 34.92 -1.36 18.05
C MET A 73 34.62 -0.19 19.00
N GLU A 74 35.60 0.65 19.29
CA GLU A 74 35.46 1.86 20.11
C GLU A 74 34.80 3.01 19.33
N ASN A 75 35.28 3.26 18.11
CA ASN A 75 34.86 4.41 17.31
C ASN A 75 33.49 4.22 16.64
N PHE A 76 33.12 2.99 16.28
CA PHE A 76 31.85 2.73 15.58
C PHE A 76 30.73 2.37 16.56
N PRO A 77 29.66 3.18 16.66
CA PRO A 77 28.59 2.98 17.63
C PRO A 77 27.64 1.83 17.29
N ASP A 78 27.56 1.43 16.02
CA ASP A 78 26.58 0.47 15.56
C ASP A 78 27.00 -0.97 15.88
N ALA A 79 26.04 -1.82 16.28
CA ALA A 79 26.32 -3.21 16.58
C ALA A 79 26.69 -4.03 15.34
N TYR A 80 26.25 -3.62 14.15
CA TYR A 80 26.53 -4.35 12.91
C TYR A 80 28.03 -4.34 12.58
N THR A 81 28.65 -3.17 12.55
CA THR A 81 30.09 -2.99 12.30
C THR A 81 30.91 -3.69 13.37
N ARG A 82 30.52 -3.57 14.65
CA ARG A 82 31.21 -4.26 15.75
C ARG A 82 31.13 -5.77 15.64
N LEU A 83 29.97 -6.35 15.33
CA LEU A 83 29.83 -7.79 15.14
C LEU A 83 30.58 -8.28 13.90
N LEU A 84 30.65 -7.47 12.84
CA LEU A 84 31.45 -7.78 11.66
C LEU A 84 32.95 -7.80 11.98
N GLU A 85 33.44 -6.79 12.69
CA GLU A 85 34.83 -6.68 13.12
C GLU A 85 35.19 -7.79 14.11
N PHE A 86 34.31 -8.06 15.07
CA PHE A 86 34.45 -9.18 16.00
C PHE A 86 34.54 -10.51 15.24
N LYS A 87 33.64 -10.75 14.29
CA LYS A 87 33.65 -11.94 13.42
C LYS A 87 34.97 -12.07 12.66
N LEU A 88 35.46 -11.00 12.06
CA LEU A 88 36.72 -10.96 11.32
C LEU A 88 37.89 -11.35 12.25
N MET A 89 37.98 -10.66 13.39
CA MET A 89 39.00 -10.88 14.41
C MET A 89 39.02 -12.32 14.94
N ILE A 90 37.87 -12.97 15.13
CA ILE A 90 37.84 -14.35 15.64
C ILE A 90 38.08 -15.40 14.55
N SER A 91 37.83 -15.04 13.28
CA SER A 91 38.02 -15.91 12.12
C SER A 91 39.48 -16.00 11.64
N GLU A 92 40.23 -14.90 11.71
CA GLU A 92 41.61 -14.84 11.24
C GLU A 92 42.66 -15.35 12.25
N GLY A 93 42.25 -15.57 13.50
CA GLY A 93 43.17 -15.91 14.60
C GLY A 93 43.24 -17.39 14.95
N GLU A 94 44.40 -17.80 15.47
CA GLU A 94 44.57 -19.13 16.08
C GLU A 94 43.78 -19.28 17.38
N TRP A 95 43.52 -20.52 17.77
CA TRP A 95 42.71 -20.90 18.95
C TRP A 95 43.51 -21.78 19.92
N ASN A 96 44.82 -21.55 20.00
CA ASN A 96 45.70 -22.29 20.89
C ASN A 96 45.34 -21.99 22.35
N VAL A 97 45.10 -23.05 23.11
CA VAL A 97 44.77 -22.99 24.54
C VAL A 97 45.88 -22.25 25.29
N ASP A 98 45.48 -21.34 26.18
CA ASP A 98 46.34 -20.52 27.04
C ASP A 98 47.42 -19.70 26.32
N SER A 99 47.27 -19.50 25.02
CA SER A 99 48.24 -18.73 24.25
C SER A 99 47.58 -17.86 23.19
N SER A 100 46.46 -18.18 22.57
CA SER A 100 45.92 -17.29 21.53
C SER A 100 45.08 -16.14 22.10
N TYR A 101 45.09 -15.00 21.40
CA TYR A 101 44.23 -13.86 21.75
C TYR A 101 42.74 -14.26 21.75
N ASN A 102 42.31 -15.02 20.74
CA ASN A 102 40.92 -15.46 20.63
C ASN A 102 40.48 -16.31 21.84
N TYR A 103 41.38 -17.16 22.35
CA TYR A 103 41.13 -17.94 23.55
C TYR A 103 40.94 -17.06 24.79
N PHE A 104 41.84 -16.08 25.01
CA PHE A 104 41.70 -15.12 26.10
C PHE A 104 40.45 -14.25 25.96
N LEU A 105 40.12 -13.81 24.75
CA LEU A 105 38.91 -13.01 24.47
C LEU A 105 37.64 -13.78 24.87
N PHE A 106 37.51 -15.03 24.43
CA PHE A 106 36.34 -15.85 24.76
C PHE A 106 36.28 -16.21 26.24
N ARG A 107 37.43 -16.39 26.90
CA ARG A 107 37.49 -16.56 28.35
C ARG A 107 36.96 -15.33 29.09
N GLN A 108 37.43 -14.14 28.73
CA GLN A 108 36.99 -12.88 29.35
C GLN A 108 35.51 -12.59 29.09
N ILE A 109 34.99 -12.95 27.91
CA ILE A 109 33.56 -12.87 27.58
C ILE A 109 32.75 -13.82 28.47
N ALA A 110 33.17 -15.09 28.57
CA ALA A 110 32.48 -16.07 29.42
C ALA A 110 32.47 -15.63 30.89
N ASP A 111 33.60 -15.13 31.40
CA ASP A 111 33.71 -14.56 32.75
C ASP A 111 32.76 -13.38 32.95
N ALA A 112 32.62 -12.50 31.95
CA ALA A 112 31.69 -11.39 32.00
C ALA A 112 30.22 -11.84 32.05
N VAL A 113 29.87 -12.94 31.38
CA VAL A 113 28.51 -13.53 31.44
C VAL A 113 28.26 -14.17 32.80
N TYR A 114 29.22 -14.93 33.35
CA TYR A 114 29.11 -15.52 34.70
C TYR A 114 29.00 -14.46 35.80
N LEU A 115 29.68 -13.32 35.64
CA LEU A 115 29.59 -12.22 36.60
C LEU A 115 28.25 -11.47 36.50
N ALA A 116 27.68 -11.37 35.30
CA ALA A 116 26.43 -10.66 35.08
C ALA A 116 25.18 -11.50 35.43
N ASN A 117 25.29 -12.83 35.43
CA ASN A 117 24.17 -13.75 35.63
C ASN A 117 24.52 -14.81 36.68
N SER A 118 23.90 -14.73 37.86
CA SER A 118 24.08 -15.67 38.97
C SER A 118 23.62 -17.10 38.67
N ASP A 119 22.81 -17.26 37.62
CA ASP A 119 22.15 -18.53 37.30
C ASP A 119 23.06 -19.51 36.55
N PHE A 120 24.20 -19.03 36.02
CA PHE A 120 25.18 -19.86 35.34
C PHE A 120 26.29 -20.32 36.28
N GLN A 121 26.44 -21.63 36.44
CA GLN A 121 27.56 -22.21 37.16
C GLN A 121 28.85 -22.12 36.32
N ARG A 122 29.96 -21.73 36.97
CA ARG A 122 31.28 -21.72 36.34
C ARG A 122 31.69 -23.14 35.94
N VAL A 123 32.19 -23.26 34.72
CA VAL A 123 32.71 -24.52 34.18
C VAL A 123 34.02 -24.88 34.88
N GLU A 124 34.21 -26.17 35.17
CA GLU A 124 35.44 -26.68 35.77
C GLU A 124 36.65 -26.43 34.88
N GLU A 125 37.81 -26.13 35.48
CA GLU A 125 38.97 -25.60 34.77
C GLU A 125 39.46 -26.49 33.62
N HIS A 126 39.43 -27.81 33.80
CA HIS A 126 39.82 -28.78 32.78
C HIS A 126 38.84 -28.88 31.60
N LEU A 127 37.61 -28.38 31.76
CA LEU A 127 36.57 -28.38 30.73
C LEU A 127 36.48 -27.04 29.97
N ILE A 128 37.09 -25.97 30.49
CA ILE A 128 37.10 -24.63 29.88
C ILE A 128 37.53 -24.68 28.40
N PRO A 129 38.63 -25.36 28.00
CA PRO A 129 39.03 -25.35 26.59
C PRO A 129 37.98 -25.94 25.66
N THR A 130 37.33 -27.03 26.08
CA THR A 130 36.26 -27.67 25.31
C THR A 130 35.02 -26.78 25.25
N PHE A 131 34.68 -26.15 26.37
CA PHE A 131 33.56 -25.20 26.47
C PHE A 131 33.75 -23.99 25.56
N LEU A 132 34.92 -23.33 25.59
CA LEU A 132 35.17 -22.15 24.77
C LEU A 132 35.14 -22.44 23.27
N MET A 133 35.60 -23.63 22.85
CA MET A 133 35.54 -24.05 21.45
C MET A 133 34.10 -24.36 21.01
N ALA A 134 33.28 -24.94 21.87
CA ALA A 134 31.84 -25.07 21.61
C ALA A 134 31.16 -23.70 21.56
N LEU A 135 31.51 -22.78 22.47
CA LEU A 135 30.92 -21.43 22.57
C LEU A 135 31.23 -20.62 21.31
N LYS A 136 32.46 -20.69 20.83
CA LYS A 136 32.88 -20.10 19.54
C LYS A 136 31.91 -20.46 18.42
N ASN A 137 31.62 -21.76 18.26
CA ASN A 137 30.82 -22.22 17.13
C ASN A 137 29.39 -21.70 17.22
N GLU A 138 28.77 -21.78 18.40
CA GLU A 138 27.41 -21.28 18.61
C GLU A 138 27.33 -19.75 18.44
N VAL A 139 28.28 -19.01 19.01
CA VAL A 139 28.36 -17.54 18.85
C VAL A 139 28.55 -17.17 17.38
N MET A 140 29.39 -17.88 16.62
CA MET A 140 29.57 -17.62 15.19
C MET A 140 28.30 -17.85 14.38
N VAL A 141 27.53 -18.89 14.69
CA VAL A 141 26.24 -19.15 14.05
C VAL A 141 25.27 -18.01 14.32
N GLU A 142 25.17 -17.57 15.58
CA GLU A 142 24.24 -16.50 15.97
C GLU A 142 24.65 -15.14 15.38
N ILE A 143 25.95 -14.81 15.35
CA ILE A 143 26.45 -13.61 14.68
C ILE A 143 26.10 -13.62 13.20
N ASN A 144 26.27 -14.75 12.51
CA ASN A 144 25.91 -14.85 11.09
C ASN A 144 24.41 -14.66 10.86
N SER A 145 23.58 -15.24 11.71
CA SER A 145 22.13 -15.07 11.70
C SER A 145 21.75 -13.60 11.87
N TYR A 146 22.32 -12.93 12.88
CA TYR A 146 22.09 -11.52 13.16
C TYR A 146 22.49 -10.61 11.99
N LEU A 147 23.69 -10.81 11.44
CA LEU A 147 24.18 -10.02 10.30
C LEU A 147 23.30 -10.21 9.06
N ALA A 148 22.85 -11.44 8.78
CA ALA A 148 21.95 -11.73 7.67
C ALA A 148 20.58 -11.05 7.85
N GLN A 149 19.99 -11.14 9.04
CA GLN A 149 18.71 -10.50 9.34
C GLN A 149 18.80 -8.98 9.23
N ARG A 150 19.88 -8.37 9.74
CA ARG A 150 20.09 -6.92 9.65
C ARG A 150 20.30 -6.46 8.22
N LYS A 151 21.01 -7.24 7.39
CA LYS A 151 21.16 -6.98 5.95
C LYS A 151 19.80 -6.98 5.23
N LEU A 152 18.99 -8.01 5.45
CA LEU A 152 17.63 -8.09 4.87
C LEU A 152 16.76 -6.90 5.29
N SER A 153 16.81 -6.51 6.56
CA SER A 153 16.06 -5.35 7.06
C SER A 153 16.50 -4.03 6.41
N LEU A 154 17.82 -3.85 6.16
CA LEU A 154 18.33 -2.67 5.48
C LEU A 154 17.92 -2.62 4.02
N GLU A 155 17.92 -3.76 3.32
CA GLU A 155 17.45 -3.86 1.93
C GLU A 155 15.95 -3.56 1.82
N ASP A 156 15.13 -4.11 2.72
CA ASP A 156 13.69 -3.83 2.77
C ASP A 156 13.42 -2.33 3.03
N LYS A 157 14.15 -1.70 3.96
CA LYS A 157 14.04 -0.25 4.18
C LYS A 157 14.37 0.56 2.93
N LYS A 158 15.47 0.22 2.24
CA LYS A 158 15.86 0.89 0.99
C LYS A 158 14.80 0.71 -0.10
N ASN A 159 14.25 -0.50 -0.23
CA ASN A 159 13.21 -0.78 -1.22
C ASN A 159 11.93 0.02 -0.94
N ARG A 160 11.50 0.12 0.32
CA ARG A 160 10.35 0.95 0.72
C ARG A 160 10.60 2.44 0.49
N GLU A 161 11.82 2.92 0.69
CA GLU A 161 12.18 4.31 0.37
C GLU A 161 12.11 4.58 -1.13
N LEU A 162 12.60 3.66 -1.96
CA LEU A 162 12.49 3.75 -3.42
C LEU A 162 11.03 3.71 -3.88
N GLU A 163 10.21 2.82 -3.31
CA GLU A 163 8.77 2.76 -3.60
C GLU A 163 8.07 4.07 -3.22
N CYS A 164 8.36 4.62 -2.02
CA CYS A 164 7.85 5.91 -1.61
C CYS A 164 8.25 7.03 -2.59
N GLN A 165 9.51 7.06 -3.03
CA GLN A 165 10.00 8.04 -4.00
C GLN A 165 9.29 7.91 -5.35
N ALA A 166 9.17 6.68 -5.87
CA ALA A 166 8.44 6.42 -7.11
C ALA A 166 6.96 6.83 -7.00
N ALA A 167 6.31 6.55 -5.87
CA ALA A 167 4.94 6.98 -5.60
C ALA A 167 4.83 8.52 -5.54
N HIS A 168 5.80 9.21 -4.94
CA HIS A 168 5.86 10.66 -4.92
C HIS A 168 6.03 11.26 -6.32
N GLU A 169 6.91 10.70 -7.14
CA GLU A 169 7.13 11.13 -8.52
C GLU A 169 5.90 10.90 -9.39
N SER A 170 5.30 9.70 -9.32
CA SER A 170 4.04 9.39 -9.99
C SER A 170 2.92 10.36 -9.59
N ALA A 171 2.75 10.60 -8.28
CA ALA A 171 1.75 11.54 -7.78
C ALA A 171 2.03 13.00 -8.20
N ARG A 172 3.30 13.37 -8.42
CA ARG A 172 3.67 14.68 -8.95
C ARG A 172 3.31 14.79 -10.43
N GLN A 173 3.63 13.78 -11.24
CA GLN A 173 3.28 13.73 -12.66
C GLN A 173 1.76 13.81 -12.87
N LEU A 174 0.99 13.06 -12.07
CA LEU A 174 -0.48 13.13 -12.09
C LEU A 174 -1.00 14.54 -11.79
N ALA A 175 -0.42 15.24 -10.81
CA ALA A 175 -0.83 16.61 -10.46
C ALA A 175 -0.42 17.66 -11.51
N GLU A 176 0.66 17.43 -12.27
CA GLU A 176 1.10 18.29 -13.37
C GLU A 176 0.22 18.11 -14.62
N ASN A 177 -0.33 16.91 -14.82
CA ASN A 177 -1.24 16.58 -15.93
C ASN A 177 -2.68 17.09 -15.72
N VAL A 178 -3.02 17.55 -14.51
CA VAL A 178 -4.35 18.07 -14.17
C VAL A 178 -4.35 19.59 -14.11
N MET A 179 -5.33 20.23 -14.75
CA MET A 179 -5.62 21.66 -14.63
C MET A 179 -7.01 21.87 -14.04
N VAL A 180 -7.13 22.85 -13.14
CA VAL A 180 -8.40 23.22 -12.51
C VAL A 180 -8.59 24.72 -12.74
N PHE A 181 -9.74 25.09 -13.31
CA PHE A 181 -10.11 26.49 -13.57
C PHE A 181 -11.32 26.88 -12.74
N ASN A 182 -11.45 28.17 -12.44
CA ASN A 182 -12.61 28.71 -11.71
C ASN A 182 -13.88 28.77 -12.57
N ASP A 183 -13.72 28.79 -13.89
CA ASP A 183 -14.82 28.98 -14.83
C ASP A 183 -14.86 27.89 -15.91
N LEU A 184 -16.08 27.61 -16.36
CA LEU A 184 -16.34 26.55 -17.31
C LEU A 184 -15.93 26.96 -18.74
N GLU A 185 -16.08 28.24 -19.09
CA GLU A 185 -15.72 28.73 -20.42
C GLU A 185 -14.21 28.77 -20.60
N THR A 186 -13.47 29.17 -19.57
CA THR A 186 -12.00 29.13 -19.57
C THR A 186 -11.48 27.70 -19.69
N ALA A 187 -12.07 26.75 -18.95
CA ALA A 187 -11.76 25.33 -19.06
C ALA A 187 -11.98 24.77 -20.48
N LYS A 188 -13.12 25.08 -21.11
CA LYS A 188 -13.41 24.67 -22.50
C LYS A 188 -12.45 25.28 -23.51
N ASN A 189 -12.15 26.57 -23.36
CA ASN A 189 -11.21 27.30 -24.24
C ASN A 189 -9.78 26.79 -24.10
N TYR A 190 -9.41 26.25 -22.94
CA TYR A 190 -8.11 25.61 -22.74
C TYR A 190 -8.06 24.22 -23.38
N GLN A 191 -9.13 23.42 -23.24
CA GLN A 191 -9.22 22.09 -23.86
C GLN A 191 -9.10 22.14 -25.39
N SER A 192 -9.68 23.16 -26.02
CA SER A 192 -9.58 23.33 -27.49
C SER A 192 -8.16 23.69 -27.96
N LYS A 193 -7.31 24.21 -27.06
CA LYS A 193 -5.92 24.60 -27.35
C LYS A 193 -4.89 23.55 -26.94
N GLN A 194 -5.17 22.74 -25.90
CA GLN A 194 -4.26 21.70 -25.41
C GLN A 194 -5.01 20.39 -25.15
N GLN A 195 -4.67 19.34 -25.90
CA GLN A 195 -5.38 18.05 -25.86
C GLN A 195 -4.82 17.05 -24.83
N ASN A 196 -3.67 17.31 -24.21
CA ASN A 196 -2.94 16.32 -23.39
C ASN A 196 -3.11 16.46 -21.87
N LYS A 197 -4.02 17.32 -21.38
CA LYS A 197 -4.23 17.54 -19.94
C LYS A 197 -5.65 17.20 -19.54
N ILE A 198 -5.82 16.73 -18.30
CA ILE A 198 -7.14 16.51 -17.70
C ILE A 198 -7.62 17.85 -17.14
N ILE A 199 -8.77 18.32 -17.62
CA ILE A 199 -9.27 19.64 -17.28
C ILE A 199 -10.53 19.55 -16.42
N PHE A 200 -10.50 20.24 -15.29
CA PHE A 200 -11.66 20.44 -14.42
C PHE A 200 -12.04 21.91 -14.35
N SER A 201 -13.33 22.15 -14.20
CA SER A 201 -13.91 23.43 -13.81
C SER A 201 -14.48 23.26 -12.41
N LEU A 202 -14.05 24.11 -11.48
CA LEU A 202 -14.58 24.15 -10.13
C LEU A 202 -15.03 25.58 -9.84
N SER A 203 -16.32 25.84 -9.99
CA SER A 203 -16.89 27.18 -9.88
C SER A 203 -17.73 27.31 -8.62
N PHE A 204 -17.59 28.42 -7.88
CA PHE A 204 -18.46 28.74 -6.76
C PHE A 204 -19.63 29.61 -7.24
N LYS A 205 -20.82 29.02 -7.39
CA LYS A 205 -22.06 29.73 -7.81
C LYS A 205 -23.16 29.44 -6.80
N ASN A 206 -24.03 30.43 -6.53
CA ASN A 206 -25.18 30.26 -5.63
C ASN A 206 -24.82 29.70 -4.24
N GLN A 207 -23.68 30.12 -3.68
CA GLN A 207 -23.14 29.63 -2.40
C GLN A 207 -22.78 28.13 -2.39
N GLN A 208 -22.70 27.48 -3.54
CA GLN A 208 -22.33 26.08 -3.68
C GLN A 208 -21.15 25.95 -4.66
N TRP A 209 -20.26 25.02 -4.35
CA TRP A 209 -19.23 24.62 -5.29
C TRP A 209 -19.86 23.73 -6.36
N HIS A 210 -19.47 23.89 -7.61
CA HIS A 210 -19.85 23.00 -8.70
C HIS A 210 -18.58 22.47 -9.37
N LEU A 211 -18.40 21.15 -9.32
CA LEU A 211 -17.29 20.47 -9.98
C LEU A 211 -17.77 19.92 -11.32
N SER A 212 -17.02 20.17 -12.38
CA SER A 212 -17.29 19.64 -13.71
C SER A 212 -15.99 19.21 -14.37
N TRP A 213 -16.02 18.06 -15.03
CA TRP A 213 -14.92 17.56 -15.84
C TRP A 213 -15.17 17.90 -17.31
N VAL A 214 -14.15 18.41 -17.99
CA VAL A 214 -14.18 18.66 -19.43
C VAL A 214 -13.38 17.55 -20.11
N ASP A 215 -14.05 16.78 -20.96
CA ASP A 215 -13.43 15.68 -21.69
C ASP A 215 -12.63 16.17 -22.91
N VAL A 216 -11.84 15.29 -23.53
CA VAL A 216 -11.03 15.54 -24.74
C VAL A 216 -11.85 16.09 -25.91
N THR A 217 -13.15 15.80 -25.93
CA THR A 217 -14.12 16.27 -26.92
C THR A 217 -14.73 17.65 -26.60
N GLY A 218 -14.41 18.22 -25.44
CA GLY A 218 -15.00 19.48 -24.95
C GLY A 218 -16.38 19.33 -24.30
N GLN A 219 -16.89 18.10 -24.15
CA GLN A 219 -18.10 17.82 -23.39
C GLN A 219 -17.88 18.02 -21.89
N VAL A 220 -18.95 18.44 -21.20
CA VAL A 220 -18.91 18.78 -19.77
C VAL A 220 -19.71 17.76 -18.98
N TYR A 221 -19.06 17.13 -18.02
CA TYR A 221 -19.67 16.17 -17.11
C TYR A 221 -19.73 16.77 -15.70
N PRO A 222 -20.93 17.00 -15.13
CA PRO A 222 -21.05 17.44 -13.74
C PRO A 222 -20.64 16.29 -12.81
N LEU A 223 -19.69 16.55 -11.92
CA LEU A 223 -19.19 15.56 -10.97
C LEU A 223 -19.77 15.82 -9.58
N THR A 224 -20.08 14.74 -8.87
CA THR A 224 -20.42 14.79 -7.45
C THR A 224 -19.17 15.04 -6.63
N GLN A 225 -19.20 16.03 -5.73
CA GLN A 225 -18.09 16.28 -4.82
C GLN A 225 -18.05 15.17 -3.76
N GLY A 226 -16.88 14.55 -3.61
CA GLY A 226 -16.62 13.68 -2.47
C GLY A 226 -16.65 14.48 -1.16
N GLN A 227 -16.91 13.78 -0.04
CA GLN A 227 -16.98 14.41 1.29
C GLN A 227 -15.69 15.15 1.65
N GLU A 228 -14.53 14.56 1.31
CA GLU A 228 -13.22 15.19 1.54
C GLU A 228 -13.03 16.47 0.72
N LEU A 229 -13.48 16.49 -0.54
CA LEU A 229 -13.41 17.68 -1.38
C LEU A 229 -14.31 18.78 -0.82
N ALA A 230 -15.54 18.43 -0.43
CA ALA A 230 -16.48 19.39 0.14
C ALA A 230 -15.94 20.01 1.45
N GLN A 231 -15.35 19.20 2.33
CA GLN A 231 -14.71 19.68 3.55
C GLN A 231 -13.54 20.62 3.24
N LYS A 232 -12.62 20.21 2.36
CA LYS A 232 -11.45 21.02 1.96
C LYS A 232 -11.88 22.36 1.33
N LEU A 233 -12.92 22.34 0.49
CA LEU A 233 -13.47 23.55 -0.14
C LEU A 233 -14.25 24.45 0.83
N SER A 234 -14.81 23.89 1.91
CA SER A 234 -15.48 24.68 2.97
C SER A 234 -14.50 25.41 3.89
N THR A 235 -13.28 24.88 4.04
CA THR A 235 -12.22 25.48 4.86
C THR A 235 -11.42 26.57 4.15
N LEU A 236 -11.65 26.79 2.85
CA LEU A 236 -10.96 27.82 2.08
C LEU A 236 -11.56 29.20 2.34
N GLU A 237 -10.74 30.12 2.85
CA GLU A 237 -11.09 31.54 2.97
C GLU A 237 -11.16 32.21 1.59
N GLU A 238 -10.29 31.80 0.66
CA GLU A 238 -10.24 32.29 -0.71
C GLU A 238 -11.00 31.36 -1.65
N LYS A 239 -12.05 31.89 -2.28
CA LYS A 239 -12.92 31.15 -3.21
C LYS A 239 -12.41 31.16 -4.65
N ASP A 240 -11.18 31.62 -4.85
CA ASP A 240 -10.50 31.70 -6.13
C ASP A 240 -9.38 30.65 -6.17
N ILE A 241 -9.59 29.59 -6.94
CA ILE A 241 -8.72 28.41 -6.98
C ILE A 241 -7.37 28.72 -7.61
N GLU A 242 -7.33 29.67 -8.55
CA GLU A 242 -6.12 30.07 -9.25
C GLU A 242 -5.16 30.84 -8.34
N LYS A 243 -5.65 31.39 -7.22
CA LYS A 243 -4.85 32.10 -6.21
C LYS A 243 -4.43 31.21 -5.04
N LEU A 244 -4.91 29.98 -4.97
CA LEU A 244 -4.58 29.06 -3.87
C LEU A 244 -3.10 28.67 -3.87
N ASN A 245 -2.58 28.44 -2.66
CA ASN A 245 -1.26 27.86 -2.47
C ASN A 245 -1.13 26.52 -3.22
N SER A 246 0.03 26.28 -3.82
CA SER A 246 0.41 25.05 -4.52
C SER A 246 0.10 23.76 -3.74
N VAL A 247 0.14 23.78 -2.40
CA VAL A 247 -0.19 22.64 -1.54
C VAL A 247 -1.70 22.33 -1.59
N HIS A 248 -2.55 23.34 -1.38
CA HIS A 248 -4.00 23.18 -1.45
C HIS A 248 -4.46 22.83 -2.86
N LEU A 249 -3.86 23.46 -3.88
CA LEU A 249 -4.16 23.16 -5.27
C LEU A 249 -3.83 21.69 -5.63
N LYS A 250 -2.69 21.16 -5.18
CA LYS A 250 -2.34 19.73 -5.37
C LYS A 250 -3.37 18.80 -4.73
N GLN A 251 -3.85 19.13 -3.53
CA GLN A 251 -4.86 18.33 -2.83
C GLN A 251 -6.21 18.37 -3.58
N ILE A 252 -6.65 19.54 -4.03
CA ILE A 252 -7.89 19.70 -4.82
C ILE A 252 -7.80 18.91 -6.12
N LYS A 253 -6.67 18.99 -6.84
CA LYS A 253 -6.45 18.22 -8.08
C LYS A 253 -6.61 16.71 -7.87
N ARG A 254 -6.05 16.17 -6.77
CA ARG A 254 -6.19 14.74 -6.44
C ARG A 254 -7.64 14.34 -6.19
N GLU A 255 -8.37 15.13 -5.42
CA GLU A 255 -9.80 14.86 -5.16
C GLU A 255 -10.66 15.00 -6.43
N CYS A 256 -10.30 15.89 -7.37
CA CYS A 256 -10.96 15.98 -8.67
C CYS A 256 -10.74 14.70 -9.51
N ILE A 257 -9.52 14.15 -9.48
CA ILE A 257 -9.22 12.86 -10.15
C ILE A 257 -10.07 11.75 -9.54
N LYS A 258 -10.11 11.63 -8.20
CA LYS A 258 -10.96 10.64 -7.53
C LYS A 258 -12.43 10.76 -7.94
N ALA A 259 -12.97 11.98 -7.96
CA ALA A 259 -14.35 12.23 -8.37
C ALA A 259 -14.61 11.81 -9.83
N ARG A 260 -13.63 12.01 -10.72
CA ARG A 260 -13.70 11.51 -12.11
C ARG A 260 -13.67 9.98 -12.14
N GLU A 261 -12.76 9.34 -11.42
CA GLU A 261 -12.64 7.88 -11.38
C GLU A 261 -13.91 7.23 -10.81
N GLU A 262 -14.48 7.76 -9.73
CA GLU A 262 -15.76 7.30 -9.19
C GLU A 262 -16.92 7.47 -10.19
N TYR A 263 -16.93 8.58 -10.92
CA TYR A 263 -17.94 8.83 -11.95
C TYR A 263 -17.81 7.82 -13.11
N VAL A 264 -16.59 7.59 -13.56
CA VAL A 264 -16.25 6.65 -14.64
C VAL A 264 -16.45 5.19 -14.18
N ALA A 265 -16.23 4.87 -12.91
CA ALA A 265 -16.41 3.53 -12.35
C ALA A 265 -17.87 3.03 -12.43
N LYS A 266 -18.85 3.95 -12.44
CA LYS A 266 -20.26 3.60 -12.67
C LYS A 266 -20.51 2.98 -14.04
N VAL A 267 -19.61 3.20 -15.01
CA VAL A 267 -19.66 2.57 -16.31
C VAL A 267 -19.06 1.17 -16.20
N GLN A 268 -19.92 0.16 -16.27
CA GLN A 268 -19.51 -1.25 -16.34
C GLN A 268 -19.11 -1.59 -17.77
N VAL A 269 -17.90 -2.11 -17.94
CA VAL A 269 -17.33 -2.48 -19.25
C VAL A 269 -16.66 -3.83 -19.11
N HIS A 270 -16.99 -4.75 -20.01
CA HIS A 270 -16.33 -6.02 -20.20
C HIS A 270 -15.60 -5.98 -21.54
N VAL A 271 -14.27 -6.14 -21.50
CA VAL A 271 -13.43 -6.22 -22.68
C VAL A 271 -13.09 -7.68 -22.94
N ASP A 272 -13.37 -8.14 -24.15
CA ASP A 272 -13.14 -9.52 -24.63
C ASP A 272 -13.58 -10.61 -23.65
N PRO A 273 -14.84 -10.59 -23.15
CA PRO A 273 -15.32 -11.68 -22.31
C PRO A 273 -15.41 -12.97 -23.13
N GLU A 274 -14.89 -14.07 -22.56
CA GLU A 274 -14.99 -15.43 -23.13
C GLU A 274 -16.45 -15.89 -23.27
N LEU A 275 -17.33 -15.37 -22.41
CA LEU A 275 -18.75 -15.71 -22.36
C LEU A 275 -19.55 -14.93 -23.41
N SER A 276 -20.60 -15.58 -23.95
CA SER A 276 -21.56 -14.95 -24.86
C SER A 276 -22.37 -13.85 -24.15
N ASN A 277 -23.03 -12.97 -24.91
CA ASN A 277 -23.84 -11.89 -24.30
C ASN A 277 -24.99 -12.49 -23.47
N GLU A 278 -25.58 -13.58 -23.95
CA GLU A 278 -26.67 -14.31 -23.31
C GLU A 278 -26.21 -14.96 -22.00
N ASP A 279 -24.98 -15.50 -21.96
CA ASP A 279 -24.43 -16.08 -20.74
C ASP A 279 -24.03 -15.01 -19.71
N LEU A 280 -23.53 -13.84 -20.15
CA LEU A 280 -23.32 -12.68 -19.28
C LEU A 280 -24.65 -12.23 -18.63
N ILE A 281 -25.74 -12.20 -19.41
CA ILE A 281 -27.08 -11.87 -18.91
C ILE A 281 -27.57 -12.91 -17.90
N ARG A 282 -27.37 -14.21 -18.16
CA ARG A 282 -27.71 -15.29 -17.21
C ARG A 282 -26.94 -15.17 -15.89
N ASN A 283 -25.72 -14.67 -15.94
CA ASN A 283 -24.89 -14.39 -14.76
C ASN A 283 -25.28 -13.09 -14.03
N GLY A 284 -26.34 -12.40 -14.48
CA GLY A 284 -26.90 -11.22 -13.83
C GLY A 284 -26.24 -9.90 -14.24
N ILE A 285 -25.40 -9.89 -15.27
CA ILE A 285 -24.77 -8.67 -15.78
C ILE A 285 -25.82 -7.88 -16.59
N THR A 286 -26.16 -6.69 -16.10
CA THR A 286 -27.11 -5.76 -16.72
C THR A 286 -26.56 -4.34 -16.64
N SER A 287 -26.92 -3.47 -17.58
CA SER A 287 -26.37 -2.11 -17.69
C SER A 287 -24.84 -2.08 -17.88
N ALA A 288 -24.33 -2.93 -18.77
CA ALA A 288 -22.90 -3.06 -19.05
C ALA A 288 -22.58 -2.98 -20.55
N PHE A 289 -21.45 -2.36 -20.87
CA PHE A 289 -20.87 -2.37 -22.21
C PHE A 289 -20.01 -3.62 -22.39
N VAL A 290 -20.09 -4.25 -23.55
CA VAL A 290 -19.28 -5.41 -23.93
C VAL A 290 -18.55 -5.07 -25.22
N LEU A 291 -17.23 -4.94 -25.13
CA LEU A 291 -16.35 -4.74 -26.28
C LEU A 291 -15.73 -6.10 -26.64
N ARG A 292 -15.84 -6.52 -27.90
CA ARG A 292 -15.18 -7.72 -28.42
C ARG A 292 -14.37 -7.41 -29.67
N HIS A 293 -13.10 -7.79 -29.69
CA HIS A 293 -12.24 -7.75 -30.87
C HIS A 293 -12.49 -9.00 -31.71
N GLN A 294 -13.03 -8.80 -32.91
CA GLN A 294 -13.22 -9.86 -33.90
C GLN A 294 -12.30 -9.62 -35.10
N GLU A 295 -12.09 -10.64 -35.93
CA GLU A 295 -11.31 -10.54 -37.17
C GLU A 295 -11.86 -9.47 -38.14
N THR A 296 -13.17 -9.20 -38.07
CA THR A 296 -13.86 -8.17 -38.85
C THR A 296 -13.81 -6.76 -38.23
N GLY A 297 -13.12 -6.61 -37.09
CA GLY A 297 -12.99 -5.35 -36.34
C GLY A 297 -13.62 -5.41 -34.94
N PRO A 298 -13.42 -4.37 -34.11
CA PRO A 298 -14.02 -4.28 -32.79
C PRO A 298 -15.55 -4.17 -32.90
N SER A 299 -16.26 -4.91 -32.06
CA SER A 299 -17.72 -4.87 -31.93
C SER A 299 -18.10 -4.44 -30.51
N LEU A 300 -19.00 -3.45 -30.39
CA LEU A 300 -19.44 -2.92 -29.10
C LEU A 300 -20.93 -3.17 -28.91
N TRP A 301 -21.28 -3.69 -27.74
CA TRP A 301 -22.65 -4.00 -27.36
C TRP A 301 -22.98 -3.31 -26.04
N TRP A 302 -24.22 -2.85 -25.89
CA TRP A 302 -24.78 -2.40 -24.62
C TRP A 302 -25.85 -3.37 -24.15
N ILE A 303 -25.61 -4.04 -23.04
CA ILE A 303 -26.62 -4.84 -22.35
C ILE A 303 -27.41 -3.87 -21.48
N ASN A 304 -28.66 -3.60 -21.83
CA ASN A 304 -29.47 -2.65 -21.08
C ASN A 304 -29.87 -3.19 -19.68
N SER A 305 -30.57 -2.37 -18.90
CA SER A 305 -31.06 -2.74 -17.57
C SER A 305 -32.09 -3.89 -17.57
N MET A 306 -32.66 -4.22 -18.73
CA MET A 306 -33.59 -5.33 -18.92
C MET A 306 -32.90 -6.61 -19.43
N GLY A 307 -31.56 -6.60 -19.58
CA GLY A 307 -30.80 -7.74 -20.09
C GLY A 307 -30.97 -7.96 -21.60
N ILE A 308 -31.27 -6.91 -22.37
CA ILE A 308 -31.36 -6.98 -23.84
C ILE A 308 -30.06 -6.42 -24.43
N PRO A 309 -29.30 -7.23 -25.20
CA PRO A 309 -28.08 -6.77 -25.84
C PRO A 309 -28.40 -5.94 -27.09
N ASN A 310 -27.82 -4.74 -27.16
CA ASN A 310 -28.00 -3.81 -28.26
C ASN A 310 -26.65 -3.53 -28.93
N PRO A 311 -26.50 -3.81 -30.23
CA PRO A 311 -25.26 -3.47 -30.93
C PRO A 311 -25.16 -1.95 -31.08
N ILE A 312 -23.96 -1.41 -30.85
CA ILE A 312 -23.64 0.01 -31.04
C ILE A 312 -22.81 0.13 -32.31
N GLY A 313 -23.33 0.86 -33.29
CA GLY A 313 -22.59 1.23 -34.48
C GLY A 313 -21.54 2.29 -34.18
N PHE A 314 -20.35 2.15 -34.76
CA PHE A 314 -19.26 3.13 -34.62
C PHE A 314 -19.37 4.30 -35.60
N THR A 315 -20.36 4.31 -36.50
CA THR A 315 -20.51 5.30 -37.58
C THR A 315 -20.61 6.73 -37.07
N ASP A 316 -21.23 6.93 -35.91
CA ASP A 316 -21.47 8.26 -35.34
C ASP A 316 -20.36 8.70 -34.38
N HIS A 317 -19.36 7.83 -34.15
CA HIS A 317 -18.34 7.99 -33.10
C HIS A 317 -16.91 7.78 -33.64
N HIS A 318 -16.51 8.60 -34.62
CA HIS A 318 -15.22 8.50 -35.31
C HIS A 318 -13.99 8.59 -34.38
N ALA A 319 -14.04 9.39 -33.31
CA ALA A 319 -12.93 9.51 -32.37
C ALA A 319 -12.67 8.20 -31.60
N MET A 320 -13.74 7.54 -31.14
CA MET A 320 -13.67 6.25 -30.44
C MET A 320 -13.20 5.14 -31.40
N SER A 321 -13.72 5.12 -32.63
CA SER A 321 -13.29 4.16 -33.66
C SER A 321 -11.80 4.30 -33.99
N SER A 322 -11.31 5.54 -34.18
CA SER A 322 -9.89 5.81 -34.44
C SER A 322 -9.00 5.40 -33.25
N TRP A 323 -9.46 5.61 -32.01
CA TRP A 323 -8.73 5.20 -30.81
C TRP A 323 -8.68 3.68 -30.64
N LEU A 324 -9.80 2.98 -30.82
CA LEU A 324 -9.89 1.52 -30.77
C LEU A 324 -9.04 0.85 -31.86
N SER A 325 -8.97 1.45 -33.05
CA SER A 325 -8.13 0.97 -34.16
C SER A 325 -6.64 0.98 -33.82
N LYS A 326 -6.21 1.90 -32.94
CA LYS A 326 -4.82 2.01 -32.48
C LYS A 326 -4.50 1.09 -31.30
N HIS A 327 -5.52 0.57 -30.59
CA HIS A 327 -5.38 -0.24 -29.38
C HIS A 327 -6.04 -1.61 -29.56
N GLN A 328 -5.52 -2.42 -30.49
CA GLN A 328 -5.99 -3.80 -30.75
C GLN A 328 -5.40 -4.86 -29.79
N GLY A 329 -4.78 -4.45 -28.68
CA GLY A 329 -4.09 -5.33 -27.72
C GLY A 329 -4.74 -5.36 -26.33
N SER A 330 -4.02 -5.90 -25.35
CA SER A 330 -4.44 -5.88 -23.94
C SER A 330 -4.55 -4.45 -23.42
N PHE A 331 -5.73 -4.05 -22.94
CA PHE A 331 -5.96 -2.72 -22.39
C PHE A 331 -5.23 -2.56 -21.06
N THR A 332 -4.45 -1.49 -20.92
CA THR A 332 -3.96 -1.06 -19.60
C THR A 332 -5.10 -0.43 -18.79
N GLU A 333 -4.93 -0.28 -17.47
CA GLU A 333 -5.95 0.35 -16.61
C GLU A 333 -6.29 1.78 -17.06
N ALA A 334 -5.30 2.54 -17.54
CA ALA A 334 -5.50 3.86 -18.12
C ALA A 334 -6.34 3.82 -19.41
N ASP A 335 -6.14 2.80 -20.24
CA ASP A 335 -6.92 2.61 -21.47
C ASP A 335 -8.38 2.25 -21.17
N VAL A 336 -8.63 1.47 -20.11
CA VAL A 336 -10.00 1.15 -19.66
C VAL A 336 -10.72 2.42 -19.18
N LEU A 337 -10.04 3.29 -18.45
CA LEU A 337 -10.62 4.57 -18.01
C LEU A 337 -10.92 5.49 -19.20
N GLN A 338 -10.02 5.55 -20.18
CA GLN A 338 -10.23 6.33 -21.40
C GLN A 338 -11.36 5.74 -22.28
N LEU A 339 -11.45 4.42 -22.37
CA LEU A 339 -12.56 3.73 -23.03
C LEU A 339 -13.88 4.08 -22.34
N LYS A 340 -13.96 3.97 -21.02
CA LYS A 340 -15.16 4.34 -20.26
C LYS A 340 -15.55 5.81 -20.47
N ALA A 341 -14.58 6.71 -20.59
CA ALA A 341 -14.83 8.10 -20.97
C ALA A 341 -15.50 8.23 -22.35
N TYR A 342 -15.01 7.49 -23.37
CA TYR A 342 -15.68 7.45 -24.67
C TYR A 342 -17.08 6.82 -24.62
N LEU A 343 -17.27 5.78 -23.80
CA LEU A 343 -18.56 5.10 -23.67
C LEU A 343 -19.64 5.99 -23.05
N LEU A 344 -19.26 6.97 -22.22
CA LEU A 344 -20.20 7.98 -21.69
C LEU A 344 -20.81 8.87 -22.79
N GLN A 345 -20.17 8.96 -23.95
CA GLN A 345 -20.67 9.74 -25.09
C GLN A 345 -21.69 8.95 -25.94
N LEU A 346 -21.80 7.63 -25.72
CA LEU A 346 -22.68 6.79 -26.51
C LEU A 346 -24.12 6.99 -26.08
N ASN A 347 -24.98 7.23 -27.06
CA ASN A 347 -26.40 7.34 -26.80
C ASN A 347 -27.02 5.96 -26.57
N THR A 348 -27.00 5.50 -25.33
CA THR A 348 -27.65 4.24 -24.91
C THR A 348 -29.18 4.34 -24.90
N LYS A 349 -29.75 5.52 -25.21
CA LYS A 349 -31.17 5.66 -25.47
C LYS A 349 -31.49 5.02 -26.82
N GLN A 350 -31.67 3.70 -26.83
CA GLN A 350 -32.71 3.19 -27.69
C GLN A 350 -34.00 3.85 -27.24
N SER A 351 -34.48 4.77 -28.07
CA SER A 351 -35.86 5.21 -28.12
C SER A 351 -36.73 4.03 -27.72
N ILE A 352 -37.39 4.11 -26.56
CA ILE A 352 -38.61 3.34 -26.37
C ILE A 352 -39.44 3.75 -27.58
N ALA A 353 -39.55 2.84 -28.57
CA ALA A 353 -40.22 3.14 -29.82
C ALA A 353 -41.53 3.82 -29.42
N THR A 354 -41.75 5.05 -29.89
CA THR A 354 -42.92 5.84 -29.48
C THR A 354 -44.20 5.02 -29.62
N SER A 355 -44.25 4.15 -30.63
CA SER A 355 -45.29 3.13 -30.83
C SER A 355 -45.51 2.13 -29.67
N LYS A 356 -44.49 1.75 -28.90
CA LYS A 356 -44.62 0.92 -27.68
C LYS A 356 -45.07 1.76 -26.48
N LEU A 357 -44.60 3.01 -26.37
CA LEU A 357 -45.01 3.94 -25.30
C LEU A 357 -46.47 4.38 -25.49
N ASP A 358 -46.88 4.64 -26.72
CA ASP A 358 -48.26 4.92 -27.11
C ASP A 358 -49.15 3.71 -26.84
N LYS A 359 -48.71 2.48 -27.15
CA LYS A 359 -49.46 1.26 -26.79
C LYS A 359 -49.58 1.08 -25.27
N MET A 360 -48.54 1.38 -24.50
CA MET A 360 -48.60 1.35 -23.04
C MET A 360 -49.52 2.42 -22.49
N ASN A 361 -49.46 3.65 -22.99
CA ASN A 361 -50.35 4.74 -22.60
C ASN A 361 -51.80 4.45 -22.98
N VAL A 362 -52.04 3.83 -24.14
CA VAL A 362 -53.38 3.35 -24.57
C VAL A 362 -53.89 2.21 -23.69
N LEU A 363 -53.02 1.29 -23.25
CA LEU A 363 -53.41 0.22 -22.33
C LEU A 363 -53.67 0.74 -20.91
N LEU A 364 -52.84 1.65 -20.40
CA LEU A 364 -53.02 2.30 -19.10
C LEU A 364 -54.29 3.15 -19.08
N SER A 365 -54.52 3.96 -20.12
CA SER A 365 -55.75 4.75 -20.24
C SER A 365 -57.00 3.86 -20.34
N LYS A 366 -56.95 2.72 -21.05
CA LYS A 366 -58.04 1.73 -21.04
C LYS A 366 -58.29 1.11 -19.67
N VAL A 367 -57.25 0.81 -18.90
CA VAL A 367 -57.40 0.23 -17.55
C VAL A 367 -57.97 1.26 -16.57
N LEU A 368 -57.52 2.52 -16.65
CA LEU A 368 -58.03 3.60 -15.81
C LEU A 368 -59.49 3.95 -16.17
N GLN A 369 -59.82 4.07 -17.46
CA GLN A 369 -61.21 4.32 -17.90
C GLN A 369 -62.17 3.16 -17.57
N ASN A 370 -61.67 1.92 -17.56
CA ASN A 370 -62.47 0.77 -17.13
C ASN A 370 -62.75 0.80 -15.62
N LYS A 371 -61.88 1.44 -14.81
CA LYS A 371 -62.07 1.60 -13.38
C LYS A 371 -63.12 2.68 -13.08
N ASP A 372 -63.07 3.81 -13.81
CA ASP A 372 -64.06 4.88 -13.69
C ASP A 372 -65.47 4.43 -14.10
N LYS A 373 -65.59 3.58 -15.14
CA LYS A 373 -66.88 2.97 -15.55
C LYS A 373 -67.40 1.93 -14.55
N GLN A 374 -66.52 1.27 -13.80
CA GLN A 374 -66.91 0.28 -12.79
C GLN A 374 -67.38 0.95 -11.50
N GLU A 375 -66.85 2.12 -11.16
CA GLU A 375 -67.29 2.94 -10.02
C GLU A 375 -68.60 3.70 -10.29
N GLN A 376 -68.87 4.09 -11.55
CA GLN A 376 -70.14 4.73 -11.93
C GLN A 376 -71.35 3.78 -11.98
N LEU A 377 -71.14 2.47 -12.14
CA LEU A 377 -72.22 1.46 -12.14
C LEU A 377 -72.59 0.95 -10.74
N SER A 378 -71.89 1.38 -9.68
CA SER A 378 -72.15 0.96 -8.29
C SER A 378 -72.99 1.94 -7.46
N VAL A 379 -73.51 3.03 -8.05
CA VAL A 379 -74.29 4.05 -7.32
C VAL A 379 -75.80 4.02 -7.60
N ASP A 380 -76.28 3.34 -8.66
CA ASP A 380 -77.72 3.25 -8.94
C ASP A 380 -78.20 1.79 -9.00
N GLY A 381 -79.02 1.39 -8.03
CA GLY A 381 -80.03 0.33 -8.19
C GLY A 381 -79.88 -0.92 -7.31
N LEU A 382 -80.69 -0.99 -6.25
CA LEU A 382 -81.05 -2.20 -5.50
C LEU A 382 -82.08 -3.07 -6.27
N ASP A 383 -81.99 -4.38 -6.03
CA ASP A 383 -83.02 -5.43 -6.10
C ASP A 383 -83.39 -6.12 -7.45
N LYS A 384 -83.00 -7.42 -7.56
CA LYS A 384 -83.82 -8.65 -7.73
C LYS A 384 -83.15 -9.76 -8.58
N GLU A 385 -83.53 -10.99 -8.21
CA GLU A 385 -82.94 -12.30 -8.53
C GLU A 385 -83.16 -12.87 -9.96
N ALA A 386 -82.36 -13.90 -10.24
CA ALA A 386 -82.64 -15.13 -11.02
C ALA A 386 -82.29 -15.22 -12.53
N ASP A 387 -81.10 -15.79 -12.74
CA ASP A 387 -80.76 -16.99 -13.53
C ASP A 387 -80.77 -17.04 -15.10
N LYS A 388 -79.65 -17.63 -15.59
CA LYS A 388 -79.31 -18.23 -16.90
C LYS A 388 -79.01 -17.38 -18.15
N GLY A 389 -77.70 -17.23 -18.39
CA GLY A 389 -77.07 -17.98 -19.49
C GLY A 389 -76.48 -17.20 -20.68
N ARG A 390 -75.29 -16.60 -20.53
CA ARG A 390 -74.13 -16.76 -21.46
C ARG A 390 -72.90 -15.99 -20.97
N ALA A 391 -71.78 -16.69 -20.90
CA ALA A 391 -70.49 -16.22 -20.43
C ALA A 391 -69.77 -15.29 -21.43
N SER A 392 -68.90 -14.41 -20.94
CA SER A 392 -67.50 -14.39 -21.42
C SER A 392 -66.56 -13.67 -20.44
N GLN A 393 -65.74 -14.49 -19.78
CA GLN A 393 -64.30 -14.35 -19.61
C GLN A 393 -63.75 -12.91 -19.54
N ASN A 394 -63.69 -12.32 -18.34
CA ASN A 394 -62.63 -11.36 -17.97
C ASN A 394 -62.60 -11.10 -16.45
N LYS A 395 -62.92 -12.13 -15.63
CA LYS A 395 -62.52 -12.06 -14.22
C LYS A 395 -61.02 -12.33 -14.15
N ILE A 396 -60.28 -11.30 -13.75
CA ILE A 396 -58.87 -11.40 -13.36
C ILE A 396 -58.75 -12.62 -12.45
N ASN A 397 -58.00 -13.62 -12.90
CA ASN A 397 -57.88 -14.88 -12.20
C ASN A 397 -56.97 -14.64 -10.99
N LEU A 398 -57.57 -14.27 -9.86
CA LEU A 398 -56.89 -13.99 -8.58
C LEU A 398 -55.96 -15.14 -8.14
N LYS A 399 -56.20 -16.36 -8.63
CA LYS A 399 -55.29 -17.50 -8.42
C LYS A 399 -53.91 -17.33 -9.08
N LYS A 400 -53.80 -16.57 -10.18
CA LYS A 400 -52.50 -16.22 -10.79
C LYS A 400 -51.75 -15.15 -9.99
N PHE A 401 -52.47 -14.31 -9.26
CA PHE A 401 -51.89 -13.35 -8.33
C PHE A 401 -51.48 -14.01 -7.02
N ALA A 402 -52.17 -15.07 -6.58
CA ALA A 402 -51.73 -15.89 -5.45
C ALA A 402 -50.32 -16.45 -5.68
N PHE A 403 -50.00 -16.92 -6.90
CA PHE A 403 -48.64 -17.35 -7.24
C PHE A 403 -47.63 -16.19 -7.19
N LEU A 404 -48.00 -14.99 -7.65
CA LEU A 404 -47.13 -13.81 -7.59
C LEU A 404 -46.90 -13.33 -6.15
N GLU A 405 -47.95 -13.40 -5.32
CA GLU A 405 -47.92 -13.04 -3.90
C GLU A 405 -47.12 -14.05 -3.09
N GLU A 406 -47.23 -15.34 -3.40
CA GLU A 406 -46.40 -16.41 -2.85
C GLU A 406 -44.94 -16.23 -3.25
N ASN A 407 -44.65 -15.92 -4.52
CA ASN A 407 -43.28 -15.68 -5.00
C ASN A 407 -42.66 -14.39 -4.42
N MET A 408 -43.48 -13.36 -4.19
CA MET A 408 -43.04 -12.14 -3.49
C MET A 408 -42.85 -12.38 -2.00
N LYS A 409 -43.72 -13.17 -1.35
CA LYS A 409 -43.52 -13.58 0.06
C LYS A 409 -42.31 -14.49 0.22
N ASP A 410 -42.01 -15.35 -0.75
CA ASP A 410 -40.80 -16.18 -0.77
C ASP A 410 -39.54 -15.36 -1.06
N ARG A 411 -39.62 -14.32 -1.90
CA ARG A 411 -38.52 -13.35 -2.07
C ARG A 411 -38.29 -12.52 -0.82
N ILE A 412 -39.35 -12.03 -0.18
CA ILE A 412 -39.24 -11.29 1.08
C ILE A 412 -38.74 -12.21 2.19
N LYS A 413 -39.21 -13.46 2.29
CA LYS A 413 -38.64 -14.47 3.19
C LYS A 413 -37.19 -14.78 2.83
N LYS A 414 -36.78 -14.87 1.56
CA LYS A 414 -35.36 -15.04 1.20
C LYS A 414 -34.50 -13.84 1.59
N ILE A 415 -35.06 -12.62 1.56
CA ILE A 415 -34.38 -11.39 1.94
C ILE A 415 -34.37 -11.21 3.47
N VAL A 416 -35.40 -11.68 4.18
CA VAL A 416 -35.53 -11.57 5.65
C VAL A 416 -34.93 -12.77 6.38
N SER A 417 -34.88 -13.95 5.75
CA SER A 417 -34.07 -15.09 6.21
C SER A 417 -32.59 -14.93 5.82
N GLN A 418 -32.28 -13.94 4.98
CA GLN A 418 -30.95 -13.36 4.87
C GLN A 418 -30.86 -12.16 5.81
N ASP A 419 -30.90 -12.43 7.11
CA ASP A 419 -30.28 -11.53 8.07
C ASP A 419 -28.80 -11.35 7.68
N PRO A 420 -28.15 -10.20 7.91
CA PRO A 420 -26.80 -9.84 7.44
C PRO A 420 -25.65 -10.77 7.87
N SER A 421 -25.92 -11.82 8.65
CA SER A 421 -24.94 -12.68 9.30
C SER A 421 -24.17 -13.62 8.36
N THR A 422 -24.50 -13.71 7.06
CA THR A 422 -23.80 -14.62 6.12
C THR A 422 -23.05 -13.94 4.97
N LYS A 423 -22.72 -12.65 5.10
CA LYS A 423 -21.58 -12.03 4.39
C LYS A 423 -20.41 -11.63 5.30
N GLU A 424 -20.49 -11.92 6.59
CA GLU A 424 -19.36 -11.77 7.54
C GLU A 424 -18.59 -13.07 7.79
N LYS A 425 -18.96 -14.20 7.16
CA LYS A 425 -18.29 -15.50 7.36
C LYS A 425 -17.38 -15.98 6.22
N VAL A 426 -16.97 -15.09 5.33
CA VAL A 426 -15.80 -15.31 4.45
C VAL A 426 -14.69 -14.26 4.67
N VAL A 427 -14.90 -13.29 5.56
CA VAL A 427 -13.84 -12.34 5.98
C VAL A 427 -13.42 -12.53 7.45
N SER A 428 -14.11 -13.38 8.19
CA SER A 428 -13.72 -13.77 9.56
C SER A 428 -12.78 -14.99 9.55
N GLU A 429 -11.71 -14.91 8.78
CA GLU A 429 -10.43 -15.59 9.03
C GLU A 429 -9.33 -14.61 8.59
N LEU A 430 -9.24 -13.48 9.30
CA LEU A 430 -7.98 -12.80 9.61
C LEU A 430 -8.31 -11.61 10.55
N LYS A 431 -7.86 -11.76 11.80
CA LYS A 431 -7.72 -10.76 12.88
C LYS A 431 -8.85 -10.67 13.90
N GLN A 432 -8.91 -11.74 14.69
CA GLN A 432 -9.14 -11.67 16.13
C GLN A 432 -7.87 -11.11 16.80
N GLU A 433 -7.96 -9.96 17.48
CA GLU A 433 -7.70 -9.82 18.92
C GLU A 433 -7.62 -8.35 19.39
N CYS A 434 -8.59 -8.03 20.24
CA CYS A 434 -8.53 -7.24 21.47
C CYS A 434 -8.15 -5.75 21.43
N VAL A 435 -9.19 -4.91 21.46
CA VAL A 435 -9.22 -3.64 22.20
C VAL A 435 -9.71 -3.96 23.62
N GLU A 436 -8.92 -3.65 24.64
CA GLU A 436 -9.44 -3.41 25.99
C GLU A 436 -9.97 -1.98 26.07
N GLU A 437 -11.20 -1.87 26.54
CA GLU A 437 -11.97 -0.66 26.77
C GLU A 437 -11.56 -0.04 28.13
N ILE A 438 -11.00 1.18 28.11
CA ILE A 438 -10.84 2.00 29.32
C ILE A 438 -11.69 3.26 29.12
N THR A 439 -12.68 3.43 29.98
CA THR A 439 -13.56 4.61 30.06
C THR A 439 -12.77 5.86 30.49
N PRO A 440 -13.19 7.07 30.08
CA PRO A 440 -12.36 8.26 30.14
C PRO A 440 -12.53 9.04 31.45
N GLU A 441 -11.44 9.30 32.16
CA GLU A 441 -11.36 10.41 33.11
C GLU A 441 -10.45 11.53 32.59
N LYS A 442 -11.00 12.74 32.71
CA LYS A 442 -10.45 14.03 32.33
C LYS A 442 -9.05 14.28 32.93
N LYS A 443 -8.10 14.67 32.09
CA LYS A 443 -7.22 15.85 32.23
C LYS A 443 -6.43 16.06 30.93
N SER A 444 -6.68 17.18 30.26
CA SER A 444 -5.95 17.63 29.08
C SER A 444 -4.53 18.03 29.46
N ASN A 445 -3.57 17.11 29.32
CA ASN A 445 -2.16 17.48 29.33
C ASN A 445 -1.83 18.15 27.98
N LYS A 446 -1.53 19.45 28.04
CA LYS A 446 -0.99 20.21 26.91
C LYS A 446 0.23 19.46 26.36
N LEU A 447 0.21 19.19 25.05
CA LEU A 447 1.36 18.66 24.30
C LEU A 447 2.56 19.60 24.47
N GLY A 448 3.65 19.08 25.03
CA GLY A 448 4.85 19.85 25.33
C GLY A 448 5.54 20.42 24.09
N GLN A 449 6.05 21.64 24.23
CA GLN A 449 6.72 22.43 23.20
C GLN A 449 8.01 21.76 22.68
N ASP A 450 8.58 20.85 23.49
CA ASP A 450 9.84 20.13 23.22
C ASP A 450 9.76 19.07 22.13
N ARG A 451 8.56 18.72 21.64
CA ARG A 451 8.43 17.83 20.47
C ARG A 451 8.60 18.56 19.15
N TYR A 452 8.45 19.89 19.12
CA TYR A 452 8.59 20.70 17.90
C TYR A 452 10.02 21.24 17.70
N SER A 453 10.88 21.19 18.73
CA SER A 453 12.29 21.60 18.62
C SER A 453 13.11 20.67 17.72
N ALA A 454 12.75 19.40 17.62
CA ALA A 454 13.34 18.46 16.66
C ALA A 454 12.98 18.82 15.20
N LEU A 455 11.80 19.38 14.97
CA LEU A 455 11.34 19.80 13.64
C LEU A 455 11.96 21.13 13.21
N SER A 456 12.26 22.04 14.15
CA SER A 456 12.96 23.29 13.84
C SER A 456 14.45 23.11 13.49
N GLY A 457 15.04 21.95 13.80
CA GLY A 457 16.42 21.59 13.45
C GLY A 457 16.61 20.95 12.07
N LEU A 458 15.52 20.60 11.38
CA LEU A 458 15.57 19.95 10.07
C LEU A 458 16.28 20.78 8.98
N PRO A 459 16.08 22.11 8.86
CA PRO A 459 16.79 22.91 7.86
C PRO A 459 18.31 22.88 8.05
N THR A 460 18.77 22.97 9.29
CA THR A 460 20.19 22.91 9.66
C THR A 460 20.79 21.54 9.38
N PHE A 461 20.04 20.47 9.64
CA PHE A 461 20.44 19.10 9.30
C PHE A 461 20.65 18.90 7.79
N TRP A 462 19.73 19.40 6.96
CA TRP A 462 19.86 19.32 5.50
C TRP A 462 21.02 20.16 4.96
N GLN A 463 21.28 21.30 5.57
CA GLN A 463 22.39 22.18 5.19
C GLN A 463 23.76 21.55 5.55
N GLN A 464 23.88 20.96 6.74
CA GLN A 464 25.10 20.21 7.12
C GLN A 464 25.34 19.00 6.22
N ARG A 465 24.28 18.26 5.86
CA ARG A 465 24.39 17.11 4.96
C ARG A 465 24.81 17.51 3.55
N LYS A 466 24.36 18.67 3.07
CA LYS A 466 24.77 19.22 1.77
C LYS A 466 26.26 19.62 1.78
N SER A 467 26.72 20.29 2.83
CA SER A 467 28.14 20.68 2.96
C SER A 467 29.05 19.45 3.05
N ALA A 468 28.67 18.41 3.78
CA ALA A 468 29.45 17.17 3.85
C ALA A 468 29.58 16.45 2.49
N MET A 469 28.53 16.52 1.65
CA MET A 469 28.56 15.97 0.28
C MET A 469 29.45 16.80 -0.66
N GLU A 470 29.41 18.13 -0.54
CA GLU A 470 30.28 19.02 -1.32
C GLU A 470 31.76 18.85 -0.93
N GLU A 471 32.04 18.63 0.35
CA GLU A 471 33.39 18.37 0.87
C GLU A 471 33.94 16.99 0.46
N SER A 472 33.09 15.95 0.43
CA SER A 472 33.49 14.64 -0.09
C SER A 472 33.81 14.67 -1.59
N LEU A 473 33.00 15.41 -2.37
CA LEU A 473 33.24 15.60 -3.81
C LEU A 473 34.52 16.41 -4.07
N ALA A 474 34.81 17.43 -3.26
CA ALA A 474 36.05 18.19 -3.37
C ALA A 474 37.30 17.33 -3.08
N ASN A 475 37.21 16.43 -2.10
CA ASN A 475 38.32 15.53 -1.73
C ASN A 475 38.57 14.43 -2.76
N GLU A 476 37.54 13.93 -3.44
CA GLU A 476 37.72 12.98 -4.56
C GLU A 476 38.44 13.63 -5.76
N VAL A 477 38.11 14.88 -6.09
CA VAL A 477 38.74 15.62 -7.21
C VAL A 477 40.20 15.97 -6.93
N ILE A 478 40.59 16.12 -5.67
CA ILE A 478 41.99 16.37 -5.27
C ILE A 478 42.83 15.09 -5.33
N ASN A 479 42.25 13.92 -5.01
CA ASN A 479 42.94 12.63 -5.07
C ASN A 479 43.19 12.13 -6.51
N GLU A 480 42.37 12.55 -7.50
CA GLU A 480 42.62 12.21 -8.91
C GLU A 480 43.76 13.01 -9.56
N LYS A 481 44.25 14.10 -8.92
CA LYS A 481 45.26 14.99 -9.52
C LYS A 481 46.70 14.78 -9.00
N GLN A 482 46.96 13.80 -8.14
CA GLN A 482 48.33 13.48 -7.75
C GLN A 482 48.99 12.49 -8.73
N PRO A 483 50.07 12.87 -9.43
CA PRO A 483 50.81 11.94 -10.27
C PRO A 483 51.63 10.98 -9.40
N VAL A 484 51.43 9.68 -9.61
CA VAL A 484 52.19 8.60 -8.98
C VAL A 484 53.64 8.67 -9.46
N SER A 485 54.56 9.12 -8.61
CA SER A 485 55.99 8.95 -8.82
C SER A 485 56.38 7.54 -8.36
N HIS A 486 56.71 6.67 -9.31
CA HIS A 486 57.31 5.36 -9.03
C HIS A 486 58.84 5.50 -8.83
N PRO A 487 59.43 4.77 -7.87
CA PRO A 487 60.88 4.60 -7.76
C PRO A 487 61.46 3.69 -8.85
#